data_AF-S4NQF6-F1
#
_entry.id   AF-S4NQF6-F1
#
_cell.length_a   1.000
_cell.length_b   1.000
_cell.length_c   1.000
_cell.angle_alpha   90.00
_cell.angle_beta   90.00
_cell.angle_gamma   90.00
#
_symmetry.space_group_name_H-M   'P 1'
#
loop_
_entity.id
_entity.type
_entity.pdbx_description
1 polymer ?
#
loop_
_entity_poly.entity_id
_entity_poly.type
_entity_poly.pdbx_seq_one_letter_code
_entity_poly.pdbx_strand_id
1 'polypeptide(L)'
;MEEFVESLELPAGCGAVLKARRLNRKSSNEGTIEWLPTQSVVVTFRGQMLPSKIFSFYTSLPVEPYKYPTIQCLNCCRFGHIK
;
A
#
# COMPACT_ATOMS: atom_id res chain seq x y z
N MET A 1 0.87 -0.18 13.39
CA MET A 1 0.14 -0.44 12.12
C MET A 1 -1.10 -1.27 12.40
N GLU A 2 -1.05 -2.17 13.37
CA GLU A 2 -2.21 -2.88 13.91
C GLU A 2 -3.33 -1.91 14.37
N GLU A 3 -2.99 -0.87 15.12
CA GLU A 3 -3.95 0.20 15.52
C GLU A 3 -4.66 0.89 14.34
N PHE A 4 -4.00 1.03 13.18
CA PHE A 4 -4.62 1.63 11.98
C PHE A 4 -5.60 0.68 11.31
N VAL A 5 -5.32 -0.63 11.36
CA VAL A 5 -6.23 -1.65 10.82
C VAL A 5 -7.45 -1.80 11.73
N GLU A 6 -7.28 -1.66 13.04
CA GLU A 6 -8.36 -1.73 14.02
C GLU A 6 -9.31 -0.52 13.96
N SER A 7 -8.80 0.68 13.70
CA SER A 7 -9.61 1.89 13.58
C SER A 7 -10.23 2.10 12.20
N LEU A 8 -10.08 1.13 11.29
CA LEU A 8 -10.50 1.28 9.91
C LEU A 8 -12.00 1.00 9.75
N GLU A 9 -12.76 2.03 9.41
CA GLU A 9 -14.17 1.92 9.05
C GLU A 9 -14.32 1.87 7.52
N LEU A 10 -14.96 0.81 7.03
CA LEU A 10 -15.13 0.54 5.60
C LEU A 10 -16.57 0.85 5.13
N PRO A 11 -16.72 1.41 3.92
CA PRO A 11 -18.04 1.56 3.32
C PRO A 11 -18.67 0.20 2.97
N ALA A 12 -20.00 0.15 2.94
CA ALA A 12 -20.76 -1.06 2.63
C ALA A 12 -20.36 -1.66 1.26
N GLY A 13 -20.04 -2.96 1.23
CA GLY A 13 -19.61 -3.68 0.03
C GLY A 13 -18.11 -3.92 -0.10
N CYS A 14 -17.29 -3.30 0.76
CA CYS A 14 -15.88 -3.65 0.91
C CYS A 14 -15.74 -4.79 1.93
N GLY A 15 -15.09 -5.90 1.57
CA GLY A 15 -14.83 -6.95 2.54
C GLY A 15 -13.61 -6.67 3.41
N ALA A 16 -13.30 -7.61 4.30
CA ALA A 16 -12.30 -7.45 5.36
C ALA A 16 -10.90 -7.06 4.87
N VAL A 17 -10.17 -6.31 5.70
CA VAL A 17 -8.74 -6.01 5.47
C VAL A 17 -7.92 -7.29 5.69
N LEU A 18 -7.13 -7.68 4.68
CA LEU A 18 -6.26 -8.86 4.72
C LEU A 18 -4.86 -8.52 5.19
N LYS A 19 -4.32 -7.38 4.75
CA LYS A 19 -2.94 -6.97 5.03
C LYS A 19 -2.77 -5.48 4.91
N ALA A 20 -2.01 -4.88 5.80
CA ALA A 20 -1.54 -3.50 5.67
C ALA A 20 0.00 -3.48 5.72
N ARG A 21 0.64 -2.70 4.86
CA ARG A 21 2.09 -2.47 4.89
C ARG A 21 2.42 -1.01 4.58
N ARG A 22 3.40 -0.44 5.28
CA ARG A 22 3.90 0.92 5.00
C ARG A 22 4.84 0.89 3.80
N LEU A 23 4.79 1.91 2.96
CA LEU A 23 5.79 2.10 1.91
C LEU A 23 7.01 2.82 2.51
N ASN A 24 8.20 2.34 2.15
CA ASN A 24 9.45 2.99 2.53
C ASN A 24 10.08 3.63 1.30
N ARG A 25 10.71 4.79 1.49
CA ARG A 25 11.47 5.48 0.46
C ARG A 25 12.95 5.34 0.77
N LYS A 26 13.75 5.09 -0.27
CA LYS A 26 15.21 5.16 -0.19
C LYS A 26 15.64 6.61 -0.03
N SER A 27 16.33 6.92 1.06
CA SER A 27 16.99 8.20 1.29
C SER A 27 18.51 7.99 1.26
N SER A 28 19.22 8.94 0.68
CA SER A 28 20.69 8.96 0.65
C SER A 28 21.15 10.19 1.41
N ASN A 29 21.43 10.03 2.70
CA ASN A 29 22.08 11.05 3.50
C ASN A 29 23.53 10.59 3.76
N GLU A 30 24.49 11.45 3.44
CA GLU A 30 25.90 11.32 3.84
C GLU A 30 26.54 9.96 3.52
N GLY A 31 26.22 9.38 2.35
CA GLY A 31 26.82 8.13 1.87
C GLY A 31 26.19 6.85 2.44
N THR A 32 25.23 6.95 3.34
CA THR A 32 24.49 5.81 3.88
C THR A 32 23.11 5.71 3.22
N ILE A 33 22.77 4.50 2.74
CA ILE A 33 21.45 4.22 2.17
C ILE A 33 20.52 3.81 3.30
N GLU A 34 19.55 4.67 3.61
CA GLU A 34 18.53 4.39 4.63
C GLU A 34 17.14 4.25 4.02
N TRP A 35 16.35 3.33 4.56
CA TRP A 35 14.95 3.12 4.17
C TRP A 35 14.04 3.83 5.16
N LEU A 36 13.57 5.03 4.79
CA LEU A 36 12.72 5.82 5.65
C LEU A 36 11.23 5.48 5.42
N PRO A 37 10.43 5.32 6.50
CA PRO A 37 9.00 5.10 6.38
C PRO A 37 8.30 6.33 5.80
N THR A 38 7.44 6.13 4.80
CA THR A 38 6.59 7.20 4.25
C THR A 38 5.25 7.26 4.97
N GLN A 39 4.48 8.32 4.73
CA GLN A 39 3.10 8.43 5.21
C GLN A 39 2.12 7.55 4.43
N SER A 40 2.55 6.94 3.31
CA SER A 40 1.71 6.10 2.46
C SER A 40 1.68 4.65 2.94
N VAL A 41 0.48 4.05 2.95
CA VAL A 41 0.23 2.67 3.36
C VAL A 41 -0.50 1.93 2.24
N VAL A 42 -0.08 0.71 1.95
CA VAL A 42 -0.79 -0.20 1.04
C VAL A 42 -1.64 -1.13 1.90
N VAL A 43 -2.95 -1.07 1.68
CA VAL A 43 -3.93 -1.93 2.33
C VAL A 43 -4.50 -2.90 1.28
N THR A 44 -4.57 -4.18 1.65
CA THR A 44 -5.15 -5.24 0.83
C THR A 44 -6.53 -5.57 1.40
N PHE A 45 -7.56 -5.38 0.59
CA PHE A 45 -8.94 -5.68 0.97
C PHE A 45 -9.37 -7.00 0.34
N ARG A 46 -10.23 -7.75 1.03
CA ARG A 46 -10.94 -8.90 0.47
C ARG A 46 -12.18 -8.39 -0.25
N GLY A 47 -12.22 -8.39 -1.57
CA GLY A 47 -13.40 -7.97 -2.31
C GLY A 47 -13.08 -7.64 -3.76
N GLN A 48 -14.14 -7.49 -4.57
CA GLN A 48 -14.01 -7.15 -5.98
C GLN A 48 -13.94 -5.63 -6.22
N MET A 49 -14.50 -4.84 -5.31
CA MET A 49 -14.60 -3.39 -5.43
C MET A 49 -13.61 -2.71 -4.47
N LEU A 50 -12.85 -1.76 -5.00
CA LEU A 50 -12.00 -0.88 -4.20
C LEU A 50 -12.84 0.32 -3.73
N PRO A 51 -12.81 0.68 -2.43
CA PRO A 51 -13.55 1.84 -1.95
C PRO A 51 -12.87 3.12 -2.44
N SER A 52 -13.61 4.19 -2.67
CA SER A 52 -13.03 5.49 -3.04
C SER A 52 -12.43 6.22 -1.84
N LYS A 53 -12.97 5.97 -0.64
CA LYS A 53 -12.55 6.57 0.62
C LYS A 53 -12.70 5.56 1.76
N ILE A 54 -11.81 5.65 2.73
CA ILE A 54 -11.87 4.91 4.00
C ILE A 54 -11.85 5.90 5.16
N PHE A 55 -12.41 5.52 6.30
CA PHE A 55 -12.43 6.37 7.49
C PHE A 55 -11.55 5.74 8.55
N SER A 56 -10.71 6.56 9.18
CA SER A 56 -9.86 6.14 10.28
C SER A 56 -9.54 7.37 11.13
N PHE A 57 -9.56 7.22 12.46
CA PHE A 57 -9.31 8.32 13.42
C PHE A 57 -10.10 9.61 13.09
N TYR A 58 -11.40 9.48 12.82
CA TYR A 58 -12.28 10.60 12.45
C TYR A 58 -11.86 11.38 11.19
N THR A 59 -11.00 10.79 10.37
CA THR A 59 -10.46 11.38 9.15
C THR A 59 -10.88 10.55 7.94
N SER A 60 -11.32 11.24 6.87
CA SER A 60 -11.59 10.60 5.57
C SER A 60 -10.30 10.55 4.75
N LEU A 61 -9.87 9.34 4.42
CA LEU A 61 -8.65 9.09 3.63
C LEU A 61 -9.04 8.63 2.22
N PRO A 62 -8.57 9.32 1.17
CA PRO A 62 -8.78 8.86 -0.21
C PRO A 62 -8.00 7.58 -0.46
N VAL A 63 -8.61 6.65 -1.19
CA VAL A 63 -7.96 5.40 -1.59
C VAL A 63 -7.71 5.42 -3.08
N GLU A 64 -6.48 5.11 -3.46
CA GLU A 64 -6.05 5.00 -4.85
C GLU A 64 -5.63 3.56 -5.16
N PRO A 65 -5.87 3.06 -6.39
CA PRO A 65 -5.37 1.77 -6.82
C PRO A 65 -3.84 1.73 -6.72
N TYR A 66 -3.33 0.74 -6.00
CA TYR A 66 -1.88 0.55 -5.88
C TYR A 66 -1.26 0.18 -7.22
N LYS A 67 -0.38 1.05 -7.73
CA LYS A 67 0.42 0.78 -8.93
C LYS A 67 1.70 0.07 -8.53
N TYR A 68 1.82 -1.19 -8.92
CA TYR A 68 3.05 -1.96 -8.70
C TYR A 68 4.20 -1.33 -9.48
N PRO A 69 5.42 -1.22 -8.91
CA PRO A 69 6.56 -0.69 -9.64
C PRO A 69 6.83 -1.51 -10.89
N THR A 70 7.22 -0.85 -11.98
CA THR A 70 7.53 -1.55 -13.22
C THR A 70 8.75 -2.45 -13.00
N ILE A 71 8.51 -3.76 -12.91
CA ILE A 71 9.57 -4.76 -12.79
C ILE A 71 9.86 -5.37 -14.15
N GLN A 72 11.15 -5.58 -14.42
CA GLN A 72 11.62 -6.27 -15.62
C GLN A 72 12.25 -7.60 -15.22
N CYS A 73 11.80 -8.68 -15.85
CA CYS A 73 12.37 -10.01 -15.64
C CYS A 73 13.78 -10.06 -16.22
N LEU A 74 14.76 -10.46 -15.39
CA LEU A 74 16.16 -10.63 -15.80
C LEU A 74 16.38 -11.80 -16.78
N ASN A 75 15.40 -12.70 -16.95
CA ASN A 75 15.49 -13.80 -17.93
C ASN A 75 15.07 -13.38 -19.33
N CYS A 76 13.84 -12.87 -19.44
CA CYS A 76 13.16 -12.70 -20.70
C CYS A 76 12.99 -11.23 -21.08
N CYS A 77 13.49 -10.32 -20.25
CA CYS A 77 13.42 -8.86 -20.42
C CYS A 77 11.99 -8.31 -20.57
N ARG A 78 10.96 -9.09 -20.25
CA ARG A 78 9.54 -8.68 -20.27
C ARG A 78 9.13 -8.08 -18.93
N PHE A 79 8.11 -7.23 -18.96
CA PHE A 79 7.58 -6.57 -17.76
C PHE A 79 6.56 -7.44 -17.00
N GLY A 80 6.40 -7.16 -15.71
CA GLY A 80 5.28 -7.69 -14.91
C GLY A 80 5.54 -9.01 -14.18
N HIS A 81 6.76 -9.54 -14.20
CA HIS A 81 7.14 -10.69 -13.39
C HIS A 81 8.63 -10.67 -13.04
N ILE A 82 8.97 -11.44 -12.01
CA ILE A 82 10.35 -11.69 -11.57
C ILE A 82 10.71 -13.11 -12.05
N LYS A 83 11.97 -13.32 -12.42
CA LYS A 83 12.52 -14.63 -12.83
C LYS A 83 12.50 -15.61 -11.67
#